data_AF-A0ABD6CGZ8-F1
#
_entry.id   AF-A0ABD6CGZ8-F1
#
_cell.length_a   1.000
_cell.length_b   1.000
_cell.length_c   1.000
_cell.angle_alpha   90.00
_cell.angle_beta   90.00
_cell.angle_gamma   90.00
#
_symmetry.space_group_name_H-M   'P 1'
#
loop_
_entity.id
_entity.type
_entity.pdbx_description
1 polymer ?
#
loop_
_entity_poly.entity_id
_entity_poly.type
_entity_poly.pdbx_seq_one_letter_code
_entity_poly.pdbx_strand_id
1 'polypeptide(L)' 'MPRRRRELGTTADVPGIGMTHTIEISDELRDRLDLQLEEDETYEELIAELLAMYETEGTFLQEGYSE' A
#
# COMPACT_ATOMS: atom_id res chain seq x y z
N MET A 1 14.71 36.51 27.43
CA MET A 1 14.28 35.89 26.16
C MET A 1 15.35 36.21 25.11
N PRO A 2 15.85 35.25 24.30
CA PRO A 2 15.04 34.59 23.28
C PRO A 2 15.14 33.05 23.21
N ARG A 3 13.94 32.49 23.15
CA ARG A 3 13.40 31.30 22.44
C ARG A 3 14.35 30.17 22.04
N ARG A 4 14.10 29.03 22.69
CA ARG A 4 14.60 27.69 22.40
C ARG A 4 14.43 27.33 20.92
N ARG A 5 15.48 26.75 20.36
CA ARG A 5 15.58 26.19 19.01
C ARG A 5 14.62 25.00 18.91
N ARG A 6 13.87 24.95 17.80
CA ARG A 6 12.88 23.93 17.42
C ARG A 6 13.34 22.51 17.76
N GLU A 7 12.58 21.85 18.62
CA GLU A 7 12.55 20.40 18.73
C GLU A 7 11.89 19.87 17.45
N LEU A 8 12.61 19.02 16.72
CA LEU A 8 12.09 18.33 15.55
C LEU A 8 10.94 17.46 16.01
N GLY A 9 9.76 17.74 15.48
CA GLY A 9 8.52 17.06 15.83
C GLY A 9 8.69 15.56 15.62
N THR A 10 8.63 14.84 16.73
CA THR A 10 8.03 13.52 16.88
C THR A 10 7.17 13.18 15.67
N THR A 11 7.60 12.17 14.89
CA THR A 11 6.68 11.39 14.08
C THR A 11 5.67 10.81 15.05
N ALA A 12 4.51 11.45 15.16
CA ALA A 12 3.44 10.99 16.01
C ALA A 12 2.99 9.65 15.44
N ASP A 13 3.48 8.58 16.05
CA ASP A 13 2.89 7.26 16.00
C ASP A 13 1.45 7.43 16.49
N VAL A 14 0.51 7.46 15.54
CA VAL A 14 -0.92 7.60 15.81
C VAL A 14 -1.39 6.24 16.32
N PRO A 15 -1.89 6.14 17.57
CA PRO A 15 -2.20 4.86 18.15
C PRO A 15 -3.59 4.38 17.69
N GLY A 16 -3.58 3.40 16.80
CA GLY A 16 -4.73 2.54 16.49
C GLY A 16 -4.88 2.22 15.01
N ILE A 17 -5.19 0.95 14.71
CA ILE A 17 -5.75 0.39 13.45
C ILE A 17 -4.70 -0.36 12.57
N GLY A 18 -4.69 -1.70 12.65
CA GLY A 18 -4.04 -2.62 11.69
C GLY A 18 -2.51 -2.68 11.69
N MET A 19 -1.92 -3.86 11.39
CA MET A 19 -0.50 -3.95 11.08
C MET A 19 -0.28 -3.32 9.69
N THR A 20 0.08 -2.04 9.63
CA THR A 20 0.40 -1.39 8.36
C THR A 20 1.76 -1.87 7.88
N HIS A 21 1.83 -2.37 6.66
CA HIS A 21 3.07 -2.77 6.02
C HIS A 21 3.50 -1.73 4.99
N THR A 22 4.79 -1.46 4.89
CA THR A 22 5.36 -0.59 3.86
C THR A 22 5.87 -1.43 2.71
N ILE A 23 5.46 -1.09 1.48
CA ILE A 23 5.93 -1.71 0.24
C ILE A 23 6.77 -0.68 -0.50
N GLU A 24 8.03 -1.01 -0.80
CA GLU A 24 8.87 -0.20 -1.67
C GLU A 24 8.64 -0.62 -3.13
N ILE A 25 8.31 0.34 -3.98
CA ILE A 25 8.05 0.14 -5.41
C ILE A 25 8.86 1.14 -6.23
N SER A 26 9.11 0.83 -7.50
CA SER A 26 9.74 1.77 -8.42
C SER A 26 8.80 2.94 -8.74
N ASP A 27 9.37 4.10 -9.08
CA ASP A 27 8.60 5.27 -9.52
C ASP A 27 7.71 4.91 -10.72
N GLU A 28 8.21 4.10 -11.67
CA GLU A 28 7.44 3.63 -12.82
C GLU A 28 6.19 2.82 -12.42
N LEU A 29 6.30 1.94 -11.41
CA LEU A 29 5.15 1.19 -10.93
C LEU A 29 4.17 2.10 -10.20
N ARG A 30 4.68 3.06 -9.42
CA ARG A 30 3.86 4.06 -8.76
C ARG A 30 3.06 4.89 -9.77
N ASP A 31 3.69 5.38 -10.82
CA ASP A 31 3.02 6.15 -11.89
C ASP A 31 1.91 5.32 -12.56
N ARG A 32 2.15 4.02 -12.76
CA ARG A 32 1.13 3.10 -13.29
C ARG A 32 -0.04 2.90 -12.34
N LEU A 33 0.19 2.86 -11.03
CA LEU A 33 -0.88 2.79 -10.03
C LEU A 33 -1.68 4.09 -10.02
N ASP A 34 -1.01 5.24 -10.11
CA ASP A 34 -1.65 6.57 -10.15
C ASP A 34 -2.60 6.73 -11.35
N LEU A 35 -2.20 6.19 -12.50
CA LEU A 35 -3.03 6.18 -13.72
C LEU A 35 -4.29 5.32 -13.61
N GLN A 36 -4.28 4.31 -12.74
CA GLN A 36 -5.37 3.36 -12.58
C GLN A 36 -6.24 3.65 -11.34
N LEU A 37 -5.82 4.60 -10.50
CA LEU A 37 -6.54 5.00 -9.29
C LEU A 37 -7.83 5.74 -9.68
N GLU A 38 -8.97 5.31 -9.15
CA GLU A 38 -10.25 6.00 -9.37
C GLU A 38 -10.46 7.16 -8.37
N GLU A 39 -11.48 8.01 -8.63
CA GLU A 39 -11.82 9.12 -7.72
C GLU A 39 -12.20 8.58 -6.33
N ASP A 40 -11.56 9.12 -5.29
CA ASP A 40 -11.70 8.70 -3.88
C ASP A 40 -11.16 7.29 -3.53
N GLU A 41 -10.43 6.64 -4.44
CA GLU A 41 -9.79 5.34 -4.19
C GLU A 41 -8.38 5.47 -3.59
N THR A 42 -8.01 4.54 -2.70
CA THR A 42 -6.64 4.41 -2.18
C THR A 42 -5.84 3.33 -2.90
N TYR A 43 -4.50 3.40 -2.87
CA TYR A 43 -3.66 2.32 -3.42
C TYR A 43 -3.93 0.96 -2.76
N GLU A 44 -4.36 0.93 -1.49
CA GLU A 44 -4.70 -0.32 -0.81
C GLU A 44 -5.95 -0.97 -1.44
N GLU A 45 -6.98 -0.17 -1.73
CA GLU A 45 -8.21 -0.62 -2.38
C GLU A 45 -7.95 -1.10 -3.80
N LEU A 46 -7.20 -0.34 -4.60
CA LEU A 46 -6.81 -0.73 -5.95
C LEU A 46 -6.03 -2.06 -5.96
N ILE A 47 -5.04 -2.20 -5.07
CA ILE A 47 -4.25 -3.43 -4.98
C ILE A 47 -5.11 -4.60 -4.51
N ALA A 48 -6.01 -4.40 -3.55
CA ALA A 48 -6.92 -5.44 -3.08
C ALA A 48 -7.89 -5.89 -4.17
N GLU A 49 -8.41 -4.96 -4.99
CA GLU A 49 -9.26 -5.28 -6.13
C GLU A 49 -8.50 -6.08 -7.19
N LEU A 50 -7.29 -5.64 -7.55
CA LEU A 50 -6.42 -6.36 -8.49
C LEU A 50 -6.17 -7.80 -8.02
N LEU A 51 -5.87 -8.00 -6.74
CA LEU A 51 -5.68 -9.33 -6.16
C LEU A 51 -6.97 -10.16 -6.23
N ALA A 52 -8.11 -9.58 -5.85
CA ALA A 52 -9.41 -10.26 -5.92
C ALA A 52 -9.78 -10.68 -7.35
N MET A 53 -9.42 -9.86 -8.35
CA MET A 53 -9.56 -10.19 -9.77
C MET A 53 -8.71 -11.42 -10.14
N TYR A 54 -7.43 -11.46 -9.75
CA TYR A 54 -6.57 -12.63 -9.98
C TYR A 54 -7.04 -13.89 -9.23
N GLU A 55 -7.52 -13.76 -8.00
CA GLU A 55 -8.06 -14.86 -7.20
C GLU A 55 -9.36 -15.42 -7.80
N THR A 56 -10.23 -14.55 -8.31
CA THR A 56 -11.53 -14.91 -8.91
C THR A 56 -11.37 -15.47 -10.32
N GLU A 57 -10.46 -14.91 -11.13
CA GLU A 57 -10.14 -15.41 -12.47
C GLU A 57 -9.26 -16.67 -12.47
N GLY A 58 -8.89 -17.17 -11.28
CA GLY A 58 -8.49 -18.56 -11.10
C GLY A 58 -7.28 -18.99 -11.94
N THR A 59 -6.39 -18.08 -12.28
CA THR A 59 -5.10 -18.46 -12.82
C THR A 59 -4.19 -18.73 -11.63
N PHE A 60 -3.89 -20.01 -11.38
CA PHE A 60 -2.83 -20.50 -10.47
C PHE A 60 -3.17 -20.95 -9.03
N LEU A 61 -4.27 -21.67 -8.79
CA LEU A 61 -4.39 -22.52 -7.56
C LEU A 61 -4.59 -24.02 -7.82
N GLN A 62 -4.31 -24.50 -9.03
CA GLN A 62 -4.18 -25.92 -9.36
C GLN A 62 -3.12 -25.98 -10.45
N GLU A 63 -1.84 -26.17 -10.15
CA GLU A 63 -1.07 -27.33 -10.61
C GLU A 63 0.38 -27.09 -10.15
N GLY A 64 0.84 -27.70 -9.05
CA GLY A 64 2.25 -27.56 -8.68
C GLY A 64 2.70 -27.96 -7.28
N TYR A 65 1.82 -28.15 -6.30
CA TYR A 65 2.18 -28.84 -5.05
C TYR A 65 1.71 -30.30 -5.11
N SER A 66 2.27 -31.03 -6.07
CA SER A 66 2.31 -32.48 -6.07
C SER A 66 3.65 -32.89 -6.66
N GLU A 67 4.69 -32.81 -5.82
CA GLU A 67 5.73 -33.83 -5.72
C GLU A 67 6.22 -33.89 -4.26
#